data_AF-A0A6N8CLK4-F1
#
_entry.id   AF-A0A6N8CLK4-F1
#
_cell.length_a   1.000
_cell.length_b   1.000
_cell.length_c   1.000
_cell.angle_alpha   90.00
_cell.angle_beta   90.00
_cell.angle_gamma   90.00
#
_symmetry.space_group_name_H-M   'P 1'
#
loop_
_entity.id
_entity.type
_entity.pdbx_description
1 polymer ?
#
loop_
_entity_poly.entity_id
_entity_poly.type
_entity_poly.pdbx_seq_one_letter_code
_entity_poly.pdbx_strand_id
1 'polypeptide(L)'
;MNEILTFATIILPIITAVTQMIKQAVSIPKNIIPLIALIIGLIIGFAAQPFAPQLDSLERLWGGGLAGLSSTGLFELAFNKRSGKSK
;
A
#
# COMPACT_ATOMS: atom_id res chain seq x y z
N MET A 1 18.67 5.21 -0.48
CA MET A 1 17.52 6.14 -0.31
C MET A 1 16.80 6.43 -1.63
N ASN A 2 17.49 6.94 -2.67
CA ASN A 2 16.84 7.22 -3.96
C ASN A 2 16.15 5.98 -4.54
N GLU A 3 16.82 4.83 -4.48
CA GLU A 3 16.33 3.56 -5.00
C GLU A 3 15.05 3.05 -4.30
N ILE A 4 14.92 3.27 -2.99
CA ILE A 4 13.72 2.88 -2.22
C ILE A 4 12.51 3.68 -2.69
N LEU A 5 12.67 4.99 -2.86
CA LEU A 5 11.60 5.88 -3.31
C LEU A 5 11.22 5.58 -4.77
N THR A 6 12.21 5.39 -5.65
CA THR A 6 11.98 4.98 -7.04
C THR A 6 11.21 3.65 -7.09
N PHE A 7 11.62 2.67 -6.30
CA PHE A 7 10.93 1.38 -6.19
C PHE A 7 9.49 1.55 -5.72
N ALA A 8 9.25 2.31 -4.64
CA ALA A 8 7.92 2.58 -4.13
C ALA A 8 7.00 3.23 -5.18
N THR A 9 7.51 4.19 -5.96
CA THR A 9 6.77 4.82 -7.06
C THR A 9 6.42 3.83 -8.17
N ILE A 10 7.32 2.92 -8.53
CA ILE A 10 7.10 1.92 -9.58
C ILE A 10 6.02 0.91 -9.18
N ILE A 11 6.03 0.43 -7.92
CA ILE A 11 5.10 -0.62 -7.47
C ILE A 11 3.75 -0.07 -6.99
N LEU A 12 3.63 1.24 -6.73
CA LEU A 12 2.42 1.89 -6.24
C LEU A 12 1.17 1.59 -7.09
N PRO A 13 1.19 1.66 -8.44
CA PRO A 13 0.03 1.32 -9.26
C PRO A 13 -0.43 -0.14 -9.08
N ILE A 14 0.53 -1.06 -8.90
CA ILE A 14 0.27 -2.49 -8.69
C ILE A 14 -0.44 -2.69 -7.35
N ILE A 15 0.12 -2.12 -6.28
CA ILE A 15 -0.49 -2.22 -4.95
C ILE A 15 -1.88 -1.56 -4.92
N THR A 16 -2.04 -0.43 -5.61
CA THR A 16 -3.34 0.24 -5.76
C THR A 16 -4.36 -0.64 -6.46
N ALA A 17 -3.98 -1.28 -7.56
CA ALA A 17 -4.86 -2.20 -8.28
C ALA A 17 -5.29 -3.40 -7.41
N VAL A 18 -4.35 -4.03 -6.71
CA VAL A 18 -4.63 -5.19 -5.82
C VAL A 18 -5.53 -4.78 -4.66
N THR A 19 -5.22 -3.66 -4.01
CA THR A 19 -6.03 -3.13 -2.89
C THR A 19 -7.45 -2.80 -3.37
N GLN A 20 -7.59 -2.20 -4.55
CA GLN A 20 -8.87 -1.86 -5.13
C GLN A 20 -9.67 -3.10 -5.53
N MET A 21 -9.02 -4.13 -6.08
CA MET A 21 -9.63 -5.42 -6.38
C MET A 21 -10.19 -6.08 -5.13
N ILE A 22 -9.42 -6.13 -4.04
CA ILE A 22 -9.87 -6.74 -2.77
C ILE A 22 -11.09 -6.01 -2.19
N LYS A 23 -11.09 -4.67 -2.22
CA LYS A 23 -12.23 -3.86 -1.78
C LYS A 23 -13.49 -4.07 -2.62
N GLN A 24 -13.33 -4.40 -3.91
CA GLN A 24 -14.45 -4.68 -4.80
C GLN A 24 -14.95 -6.12 -4.65
N ALA A 25 -14.05 -7.07 -4.36
CA ALA A 25 -14.38 -8.47 -4.20
C ALA A 25 -15.08 -8.78 -2.87
N VAL A 26 -14.74 -8.06 -1.80
CA VAL A 26 -15.25 -8.34 -0.45
C VAL A 26 -15.71 -7.04 0.23
N SER A 27 -16.83 -7.10 0.94
CA SER A 27 -17.30 -5.97 1.76
C SER A 27 -16.44 -5.85 3.02
N ILE A 28 -15.60 -4.83 3.06
CA ILE A 28 -14.60 -4.60 4.11
C ILE A 28 -14.90 -3.25 4.80
N PRO A 29 -14.86 -3.19 6.14
CA PRO A 29 -15.11 -1.93 6.83
C PRO A 29 -13.99 -0.91 6.53
N LYS A 30 -14.39 0.33 6.29
CA LYS A 30 -13.50 1.37 5.73
C LYS A 30 -12.31 1.72 6.63
N ASN A 31 -12.41 1.47 7.93
CA ASN A 31 -11.38 1.73 8.94
C ASN A 31 -10.18 0.77 8.85
N ILE A 32 -10.34 -0.44 8.32
CA ILE A 32 -9.24 -1.41 8.21
C ILE A 32 -8.62 -1.45 6.81
N ILE A 33 -9.18 -0.72 5.84
CA ILE A 33 -8.63 -0.61 4.48
C ILE A 33 -7.15 -0.19 4.48
N PRO A 34 -6.70 0.80 5.28
CA PRO A 34 -5.28 1.18 5.34
C PRO A 34 -4.38 0.05 5.87
N LEU A 35 -4.85 -0.71 6.86
CA LEU A 35 -4.11 -1.84 7.41
C LEU A 35 -3.97 -2.96 6.36
N ILE A 36 -5.03 -3.25 5.63
CA ILE A 36 -5.01 -4.24 4.54
C ILE A 36 -4.02 -3.81 3.45
N ALA A 37 -4.04 -2.53 3.06
CA ALA A 37 -3.13 -2.02 2.05
C ALA A 37 -1.66 -2.05 2.51
N LEU A 38 -1.39 -1.83 3.80
CA LEU A 38 -0.05 -2.02 4.37
C LEU A 38 0.40 -3.47 4.23
N ILE A 39 -0.44 -4.43 4.62
CA ILE A 39 -0.12 -5.87 4.53
C ILE A 39 0.14 -6.27 3.07
N ILE A 40 -0.74 -5.83 2.15
CA ILE A 40 -0.55 -6.06 0.70
C ILE A 40 0.77 -5.45 0.22
N GLY A 41 1.07 -4.21 0.62
CA GLY A 41 2.30 -3.52 0.27
C GLY A 41 3.56 -4.26 0.75
N LEU A 42 3.55 -4.79 1.99
CA LEU A 42 4.64 -5.59 2.53
C LEU A 42 4.81 -6.91 1.77
N ILE A 43 3.71 -7.62 1.47
CA ILE A 43 3.74 -8.88 0.72
C ILE A 43 4.28 -8.65 -0.69
N ILE A 44 3.77 -7.65 -1.41
CA ILE A 44 4.21 -7.33 -2.76
C ILE A 44 5.66 -6.84 -2.76
N GLY A 45 6.05 -5.98 -1.81
CA GLY A 45 7.42 -5.51 -1.66
C GLY A 45 8.40 -6.66 -1.42
N PHE A 46 8.05 -7.59 -0.53
CA PHE A 46 8.87 -8.78 -0.29
C PHE A 46 8.96 -9.68 -1.53
N ALA A 47 7.83 -9.93 -2.20
CA ALA A 47 7.75 -10.74 -3.42
C ALA A 47 8.44 -10.10 -4.64
N ALA A 48 8.76 -8.80 -4.60
CA ALA A 48 9.45 -8.09 -5.68
C ALA A 48 10.98 -8.33 -5.74
N GLN A 49 11.52 -9.22 -4.91
CA GLN A 49 12.95 -9.61 -4.94
C GLN A 49 13.52 -9.88 -6.34
N PRO A 50 12.87 -10.66 -7.24
CA PRO A 50 13.45 -10.93 -8.57
C PRO A 50 13.52 -9.70 -9.47
N PHE A 51 12.73 -8.66 -9.19
CA PHE A 51 12.68 -7.42 -9.97
C PHE A 51 13.53 -6.28 -9.39
N ALA A 52 13.84 -6.35 -8.08
CA ALA A 52 14.66 -5.38 -7.37
C ALA A 52 15.79 -6.06 -6.57
N PRO A 53 16.71 -6.80 -7.23
CA PRO A 53 17.79 -7.51 -6.55
C PRO A 53 18.79 -6.58 -5.85
N GLN A 54 18.89 -5.31 -6.29
CA GLN A 54 19.78 -4.31 -5.71
C GLN A 54 19.30 -3.76 -4.35
N LEU A 55 18.03 -3.93 -4.01
CA LEU A 55 17.48 -3.48 -2.72
C LEU A 55 17.52 -4.61 -1.71
N ASP A 56 17.88 -4.30 -0.48
CA ASP A 56 17.79 -5.26 0.62
C ASP A 56 16.34 -5.60 0.98
N SER A 57 16.12 -6.75 1.61
CA SER A 57 14.77 -7.19 2.01
C SER A 57 14.04 -6.17 2.89
N LEU A 58 14.78 -5.50 3.78
CA LEU A 58 14.23 -4.46 4.64
C LEU A 58 13.81 -3.21 3.83
N GLU A 59 14.62 -2.81 2.85
CA GLU A 59 14.33 -1.66 1.99
C GLU A 59 13.11 -1.91 1.10
N ARG A 60 12.96 -3.13 0.57
CA ARG A 60 11.77 -3.51 -0.22
C ARG A 60 10.51 -3.56 0.63
N LEU A 61 10.61 -4.03 1.88
CA LEU A 61 9.50 -3.97 2.82
C LEU A 61 9.11 -2.52 3.12
N TRP A 62 10.07 -1.62 3.35
CA TRP A 62 9.79 -0.20 3.53
C TRP A 62 9.15 0.43 2.30
N GLY A 63 9.73 0.23 1.11
CA GLY A 63 9.17 0.77 -0.13
C GLY A 63 7.76 0.24 -0.43
N GLY A 64 7.54 -1.06 -0.21
CA GLY A 64 6.24 -1.70 -0.35
C GLY A 64 5.22 -1.21 0.67
N GLY A 65 5.60 -1.12 1.95
CA GLY A 65 4.72 -0.63 3.01
C GLY A 65 4.30 0.82 2.80
N LEU A 66 5.25 1.69 2.45
CA LEU A 66 4.96 3.10 2.15
C LEU A 66 4.04 3.23 0.93
N ALA A 67 4.33 2.52 -0.16
CA ALA A 67 3.46 2.49 -1.33
C ALA A 67 2.06 1.94 -1.02
N GLY A 68 1.97 0.91 -0.17
CA GLY A 68 0.69 0.34 0.28
C GLY A 68 -0.14 1.35 1.05
N LEU A 69 0.46 2.05 2.01
CA LEU A 69 -0.22 3.11 2.74
C LEU A 69 -0.67 4.24 1.78
N SER A 70 0.20 4.68 0.86
CA SER A 70 -0.12 5.69 -0.14
C SER A 70 -1.28 5.30 -1.08
N SER A 71 -1.45 4.01 -1.39
CA SER A 71 -2.51 3.52 -2.29
C SER A 71 -3.94 3.76 -1.79
N THR A 72 -4.10 3.92 -0.47
CA THR A 72 -5.42 4.15 0.14
C THR A 72 -5.75 5.62 0.32
N GLY A 73 -4.89 6.53 -0.14
CA GLY A 73 -5.03 7.95 0.13
C GLY A 73 -4.99 8.22 1.63
N LEU A 74 -4.10 7.56 2.38
CA LEU A 74 -3.99 7.72 3.85
C LEU A 74 -3.88 9.18 4.29
N PHE A 75 -3.31 10.03 3.43
CA PHE A 75 -3.33 11.48 3.60
C PHE A 75 -4.77 12.04 3.64
N GLU A 76 -5.61 11.69 2.67
CA GLU A 76 -7.03 12.07 2.72
C GLU A 76 -7.74 11.45 3.93
N LEU A 77 -7.41 10.22 4.32
CA LEU A 77 -8.07 9.59 5.47
C LEU A 77 -7.68 10.21 6.83
N ALA A 78 -6.42 10.62 6.98
CA ALA A 78 -5.89 11.21 8.22
C ALA A 78 -6.32 12.67 8.41
N PHE A 79 -6.42 13.43 7.31
CA PHE A 79 -6.70 14.87 7.37
C PHE A 79 -8.15 15.23 7.08
N ASN A 80 -8.91 14.38 6.39
CA ASN A 80 -10.35 14.57 6.20
C ASN A 80 -11.09 13.78 7.29
N LYS A 81 -11.45 14.46 8.40
CA LYS A 81 -12.35 13.92 9.43
C LYS A 81 -13.69 13.57 8.80
N ARG A 82 -13.84 12.34 8.31
CA ARG A 82 -15.14 11.78 7.95
C ARG A 82 -15.90 11.61 9.27
N SER A 83 -16.79 12.56 9.58
CA SER A 83 -17.82 12.38 10.60
C SER A 83 -18.59 11.12 10.21
N GLY A 84 -18.37 10.05 10.98
CA GLY A 84 -19.00 8.76 10.74
C GLY A 84 -20.49 8.88 11.02
N LYS A 85 -21.27 9.20 10.00
CA LYS A 85 -22.68 8.81 9.96
C LYS A 85 -22.80 7.63 9.02
N SER A 86 -22.99 6.45 9.60
CA SER A 86 -23.45 5.28 8.91
C SER A 86 -24.72 5.63 8.12
N LYS A 87 -24.74 5.26 6.85
CA LYS A 87 -25.95 4.80 6.18
C LYS A 87 -25.70 3.35 5.80
#